data_AF-A0A7S1ET16-F1
#
_entry.id   AF-A0A7S1ET16-F1
#
_cell.length_a   1.000
_cell.length_b   1.000
_cell.length_c   1.000
_cell.angle_alpha   90.00
_cell.angle_beta   90.00
_cell.angle_gamma   90.00
#
_symmetry.space_group_name_H-M   'P 1'
#
loop_
_entity.id
_entity.type
_entity.pdbx_description
1 polymer ?
#
loop_
_entity_poly.entity_id
_entity_poly.type
_entity_poly.pdbx_seq_one_letter_code
_entity_poly.pdbx_strand_id
1 'polypeptide(L)'
;AIDLCWDTLVRFSFNGDSVLEENKKEFGNWRLPMEFFDDFVNVAVDESRHFLMLQERMQALGEKGFGMLPVHTLIWQSAERSMNSLSSRLALGQLVQEARGLDAGPRLANRLRGMKDVKSAKIIDQIAKEEVDH
;
A
#
# COMPACT_ATOMS: atom_id res chain seq x y z
N ALA A 1 -3.91 0.41 -1.34
CA ALA A 1 -2.81 0.91 -0.51
C ALA A 1 -3.13 2.28 0.08
N ILE A 2 -3.54 3.27 -0.71
CA ILE A 2 -3.92 4.64 -0.27
C ILE A 2 -4.71 4.66 1.05
N ASP A 3 -5.88 4.00 1.09
CA ASP A 3 -6.74 4.00 2.29
C ASP A 3 -6.06 3.38 3.52
N LEU A 4 -5.18 2.39 3.30
CA LEU A 4 -4.47 1.70 4.38
C LEU A 4 -3.28 2.50 4.90
N CYS A 5 -2.68 3.36 4.07
CA CYS A 5 -1.69 4.34 4.52
C CYS A 5 -2.36 5.32 5.49
N TRP A 6 -3.51 5.88 5.11
CA TRP A 6 -4.31 6.76 5.97
C TRP A 6 -4.83 6.07 7.23
N ASP A 7 -5.33 4.83 7.12
CA ASP A 7 -5.73 4.04 8.28
C ASP A 7 -4.57 3.84 9.26
N THR A 8 -3.38 3.48 8.76
CA THR A 8 -2.20 3.29 9.59
C THR A 8 -1.82 4.59 10.31
N LEU A 9 -1.79 5.71 9.58
CA LEU A 9 -1.50 7.02 10.14
C LEU A 9 -2.51 7.40 11.23
N VAL A 10 -3.81 7.42 10.92
CA VAL A 10 -4.85 7.86 11.88
C VAL A 10 -4.92 6.93 13.08
N ARG A 11 -4.77 5.61 12.88
CA ARG A 11 -4.93 4.63 13.95
C ARG A 11 -3.79 4.66 14.96
N PHE A 12 -2.57 4.91 14.49
CA PHE A 12 -1.37 4.72 15.31
C PHE A 12 -0.59 6.00 15.62
N SER A 13 -0.94 7.15 15.02
CA SER A 13 -0.27 8.44 15.29
C SER A 13 -0.73 9.15 16.57
N PHE A 14 -1.97 8.95 17.01
CA PHE A 14 -2.50 9.60 18.23
C PHE A 14 -2.06 8.88 19.51
N ASN A 15 -0.79 9.03 19.86
CA ASN A 15 -0.21 8.57 21.13
C ASN A 15 0.00 9.73 22.14
N GLY A 16 -0.98 10.63 22.25
CA GLY A 16 -0.98 11.74 23.22
C GLY A 16 -2.37 11.95 23.85
N ASP A 17 -2.48 11.59 25.13
CA ASP A 17 -3.52 11.95 26.11
C ASP A 17 -4.98 11.47 25.94
N SER A 18 -5.41 10.88 24.82
CA SER A 18 -6.84 10.54 24.63
C SER A 18 -7.18 9.09 24.22
N VAL A 19 -6.33 8.10 24.50
CA VAL A 19 -6.64 6.69 24.19
C VAL A 19 -6.69 5.84 25.47
N LEU A 20 -7.74 5.03 25.56
CA LEU A 20 -8.05 4.08 26.63
C LEU A 20 -6.80 3.30 27.08
N GLU A 21 -6.60 3.16 28.40
CA GLU A 21 -5.43 2.53 29.04
C GLU A 21 -5.07 1.13 28.48
N GLU A 22 -6.04 0.44 27.89
CA GLU A 22 -5.89 -0.88 27.29
C GLU A 22 -4.92 -0.92 26.09
N ASN A 23 -4.74 0.20 25.36
CA ASN A 23 -3.79 0.28 24.24
C ASN A 23 -2.33 0.55 24.67
N LYS A 24 -2.07 0.89 25.93
CA LYS A 24 -0.70 1.08 26.45
C LYS A 24 0.08 -0.23 26.62
N LYS A 25 -0.60 -1.38 26.63
CA LYS A 25 0.02 -2.68 26.97
C LYS A 25 0.82 -3.33 25.83
N GLU A 26 0.55 -2.97 24.57
CA GLU A 26 1.30 -3.51 23.42
C GLU A 26 2.37 -2.55 22.88
N PHE A 27 2.16 -1.24 23.04
CA PHE A 27 3.19 -0.25 22.79
C PHE A 27 4.11 -0.18 24.01
N GLY A 28 5.19 -0.95 24.01
CA GLY A 28 6.29 -0.68 24.91
C GLY A 28 6.87 0.71 24.64
N ASN A 29 6.31 1.76 25.23
CA ASN A 29 6.81 3.15 25.23
C ASN A 29 7.35 3.71 23.88
N TRP A 30 6.95 3.16 22.72
CA TRP A 30 7.44 3.64 21.43
C TRP A 30 6.81 4.99 21.11
N ARG A 31 7.55 6.06 21.40
CA ARG A 31 7.32 7.38 20.84
C ARG A 31 7.99 7.44 19.47
N LEU A 32 7.23 7.11 18.43
CA LEU A 32 7.69 7.27 17.06
C LEU A 32 7.76 8.77 16.72
N PRO A 33 8.81 9.21 15.98
CA PRO A 33 8.92 10.59 15.51
C PRO A 33 7.78 10.93 14.55
N MET A 34 7.41 12.21 14.41
CA MET A 34 6.36 12.61 13.47
C MET A 34 6.74 12.31 12.02
N GLU A 35 8.04 12.38 11.74
CA GLU A 35 8.66 12.07 10.46
C GLU A 35 8.31 10.64 9.99
N PHE A 36 8.17 9.68 10.91
CA PHE A 36 7.73 8.32 10.56
C PHE A 36 6.32 8.32 9.96
N PHE A 37 5.43 9.20 10.45
CA PHE A 37 4.07 9.32 9.93
C PHE A 37 4.02 10.17 8.66
N ASP A 38 4.91 11.15 8.51
CA ASP A 38 5.08 11.91 7.27
C ASP A 38 5.48 10.99 6.10
N ASP A 39 6.29 9.97 6.37
CA ASP A 39 6.64 8.96 5.35
C ASP A 39 5.41 8.21 4.83
N PHE A 40 4.44 7.88 5.68
CA PHE A 40 3.16 7.28 5.25
C PHE A 40 2.33 8.22 4.37
N VAL A 41 2.44 9.54 4.56
CA VAL A 41 1.80 10.52 3.67
C VAL A 41 2.45 10.48 2.29
N ASN A 42 3.78 10.39 2.23
CA ASN A 42 4.50 10.27 0.96
C ASN A 42 4.11 8.99 0.21
N VAL A 43 4.06 7.85 0.91
CA VAL A 43 3.58 6.57 0.33
C VAL A 43 2.15 6.71 -0.21
N ALA A 44 1.24 7.35 0.55
CA ALA A 44 -0.13 7.58 0.09
C ALA A 44 -0.21 8.45 -1.19
N VAL A 45 0.70 9.41 -1.36
CA VAL A 45 0.81 10.25 -2.56
C VAL A 45 1.28 9.42 -3.76
N ASP A 46 2.31 8.59 -3.59
CA ASP A 46 2.79 7.70 -4.65
C ASP A 46 1.73 6.71 -5.09
N GLU A 47 1.06 6.08 -4.13
CA GLU A 47 -0.02 5.12 -4.38
C GLU A 47 -1.21 5.76 -5.10
N SER A 48 -1.49 7.03 -4.82
CA SER A 48 -2.51 7.80 -5.54
C SER A 48 -2.11 8.03 -7.00
N ARG A 49 -0.84 8.32 -7.25
CA ARG A 49 -0.30 8.50 -8.62
C ARG A 49 -0.30 7.17 -9.38
N HIS A 50 0.13 6.08 -8.74
CA HIS A 50 0.10 4.74 -9.33
C HIS A 50 -1.33 4.31 -9.69
N PHE A 51 -2.28 4.53 -8.78
CA PHE A 51 -3.69 4.27 -9.01
C PHE A 51 -4.21 5.02 -10.24
N LEU A 52 -3.90 6.31 -10.39
CA LEU A 52 -4.31 7.09 -11.55
C LEU A 52 -3.72 6.54 -12.86
N MET A 53 -2.43 6.19 -12.88
CA MET A 53 -1.79 5.59 -14.06
C MET A 53 -2.48 4.28 -14.48
N LEU A 54 -2.83 3.43 -13.50
CA LEU A 54 -3.53 2.17 -13.75
C LEU A 54 -4.97 2.41 -14.20
N GLN A 55 -5.69 3.35 -13.57
CA GLN A 55 -7.06 3.69 -13.92
C GLN A 55 -7.15 4.22 -15.35
N GLU A 56 -6.29 5.16 -15.73
CA GLU A 56 -6.21 5.68 -17.10
C GLU A 56 -5.91 4.57 -18.10
N ARG A 57 -4.99 3.65 -17.75
CA ARG A 57 -4.66 2.53 -18.63
C ARG A 57 -5.83 1.58 -18.81
N MET A 58 -6.55 1.26 -17.73
CA MET A 58 -7.74 0.41 -17.77
C MET A 58 -8.85 1.04 -18.62
N GLN A 59 -9.08 2.34 -18.48
CA GLN A 59 -10.04 3.07 -19.32
C GLN A 59 -9.66 3.01 -20.81
N ALA A 60 -8.37 3.17 -21.12
CA ALA A 60 -7.87 3.03 -22.49
C ALA A 60 -7.99 1.59 -23.05
N LEU A 61 -8.19 0.59 -22.20
CA LEU A 61 -8.45 -0.81 -22.58
C LEU A 61 -9.96 -1.13 -22.65
N GLY A 62 -10.84 -0.17 -22.34
CA GLY A 62 -12.30 -0.32 -22.42
C GLY A 62 -12.99 -0.65 -21.10
N GLU A 63 -12.25 -0.74 -19.99
CA GLU A 63 -12.84 -0.93 -18.66
C GLU A 63 -13.41 0.37 -18.11
N LYS A 64 -14.52 0.29 -17.36
CA LYS A 64 -15.22 1.49 -16.88
C LYS A 64 -14.54 2.17 -15.68
N GLY A 65 -13.66 1.47 -14.97
CA GLY A 65 -12.90 2.03 -13.84
C GLY A 65 -12.63 1.02 -12.73
N PHE A 66 -12.25 1.53 -11.57
CA PHE A 66 -12.01 0.75 -10.37
C PHE A 66 -13.28 -0.02 -9.93
N GLY A 67 -13.10 -1.23 -9.40
CA GLY A 67 -14.19 -2.09 -8.94
C GLY A 67 -14.91 -2.88 -10.06
N MET A 68 -14.55 -2.67 -11.32
CA MET A 68 -15.18 -3.39 -12.45
C MET A 68 -14.67 -4.82 -12.62
N LEU A 69 -13.43 -5.09 -12.19
CA LEU A 69 -12.81 -6.41 -12.24
C LEU A 69 -12.77 -7.05 -10.85
N PRO A 70 -12.91 -8.39 -10.75
CA PRO A 70 -12.77 -9.08 -9.49
C PRO A 70 -11.33 -8.95 -8.97
N VAL A 71 -11.19 -8.61 -7.71
CA VAL A 71 -9.91 -8.50 -7.01
C VAL A 71 -9.95 -9.30 -5.71
N HIS A 72 -8.78 -9.74 -5.24
CA HIS A 72 -8.67 -10.36 -3.92
C HIS A 72 -8.65 -9.30 -2.81
N THR A 73 -9.11 -9.66 -1.62
CA THR A 73 -9.15 -8.77 -0.45
C THR A 73 -7.97 -8.96 0.51
N LEU A 74 -6.90 -9.62 0.06
CA LEU A 74 -5.78 -10.04 0.92
C LEU A 74 -5.17 -8.91 1.75
N ILE A 75 -4.96 -7.74 1.15
CA ILE A 75 -4.35 -6.59 1.83
C ILE A 75 -5.28 -6.07 2.94
N TRP A 76 -6.59 -5.99 2.67
CA TRP A 76 -7.60 -5.61 3.66
C TRP A 76 -7.71 -6.61 4.81
N GLN A 77 -7.71 -7.90 4.51
CA GLN A 77 -7.72 -8.96 5.53
C GLN A 77 -6.47 -8.91 6.42
N SER A 78 -5.32 -8.59 5.83
CA SER A 78 -4.07 -8.39 6.56
C SER A 78 -4.14 -7.18 7.48
N ALA A 79 -4.70 -6.07 6.99
CA ALA A 79 -4.90 -4.85 7.77
C ALA A 79 -5.87 -5.05 8.94
N GLU A 80 -6.96 -5.80 8.74
CA GLU A 80 -7.93 -6.14 9.78
C GLU A 80 -7.30 -6.99 10.88
N ARG A 81 -6.55 -8.04 10.52
CA ARG A 81 -5.87 -8.90 11.50
C ARG A 81 -4.80 -8.18 12.31
N SER A 82 -4.22 -7.12 11.77
CA SER A 82 -3.18 -6.30 12.41
C SER A 82 -3.71 -5.01 13.03
N MET A 83 -5.04 -4.80 13.05
CA MET A 83 -5.61 -3.49 13.40
C MET A 83 -5.23 -2.99 14.80
N ASN A 84 -4.91 -3.87 15.76
CA ASN A 84 -4.60 -3.46 17.12
C ASN A 84 -3.10 -3.28 17.39
N SER A 85 -2.24 -3.61 16.42
CA SER A 85 -0.79 -3.70 16.64
C SER A 85 -0.02 -3.09 15.46
N LEU A 86 0.61 -1.93 15.68
CA LEU A 86 1.41 -1.26 14.66
C LEU A 86 2.57 -2.15 14.17
N SER A 87 3.26 -2.84 15.06
CA SER A 87 4.34 -3.77 14.67
C SER A 87 3.83 -4.90 13.78
N SER A 88 2.66 -5.46 14.10
CA SER A 88 2.01 -6.45 13.24
C SER A 88 1.57 -5.84 11.90
N ARG A 89 1.09 -4.59 11.89
CA ARG A 89 0.69 -3.86 10.67
C ARG A 89 1.89 -3.67 9.74
N LEU A 90 3.02 -3.23 10.28
CA LEU A 90 4.26 -3.05 9.53
C LEU A 90 4.82 -4.38 9.01
N ALA A 91 4.85 -5.40 9.86
CA ALA A 91 5.36 -6.71 9.47
C ALA A 91 4.52 -7.36 8.37
N LEU A 92 3.19 -7.28 8.46
CA LEU A 92 2.32 -7.92 7.48
C LEU A 92 2.11 -7.07 6.23
N GLY A 93 1.97 -5.75 6.35
CA GLY A 93 1.84 -4.80 5.24
C GLY A 93 3.18 -4.58 4.55
N GLN A 94 4.01 -3.74 5.14
CA GLN A 94 5.22 -3.22 4.48
C GLN A 94 6.26 -4.31 4.23
N LEU A 95 6.54 -5.16 5.24
CA LEU A 95 7.60 -6.15 5.09
C LEU A 95 7.20 -7.38 4.26
N VAL A 96 5.90 -7.68 4.13
CA VAL A 96 5.44 -8.91 3.46
C VAL A 96 4.62 -8.63 2.21
N GLN A 97 3.59 -7.76 2.25
CA GLN A 97 2.80 -7.50 1.05
C GLN A 97 3.58 -6.66 0.04
N GLU A 98 4.26 -5.59 0.47
CA GLU A 98 5.03 -4.77 -0.47
C GLU A 98 6.21 -5.54 -1.05
N ALA A 99 6.92 -6.32 -0.22
CA ALA A 99 7.97 -7.22 -0.70
C ALA A 99 7.46 -8.22 -1.78
N ARG A 100 6.23 -8.71 -1.67
CA ARG A 100 5.62 -9.54 -2.73
C ARG A 100 5.29 -8.73 -3.97
N GLY A 101 4.91 -7.47 -3.82
CA GLY A 101 4.71 -6.50 -4.90
C GLY A 101 6.00 -6.29 -5.71
N LEU A 102 7.12 -6.08 -5.02
CA LEU A 102 8.46 -5.93 -5.63
C LEU A 102 8.84 -7.12 -6.51
N ASP A 103 8.51 -8.33 -6.07
CA ASP A 103 8.71 -9.56 -6.84
C ASP A 103 7.73 -9.69 -8.03
N ALA A 104 6.47 -9.28 -7.83
CA ALA A 104 5.39 -9.48 -8.79
C ALA A 104 5.42 -8.48 -9.96
N GLY A 105 5.78 -7.22 -9.71
CA GLY A 105 5.80 -6.14 -10.69
C GLY A 105 6.63 -6.48 -11.94
N PRO A 106 7.93 -6.80 -11.81
CA PRO A 106 8.78 -7.14 -12.95
C PRO A 106 8.29 -8.36 -13.73
N ARG A 107 7.74 -9.37 -13.03
CA ARG A 107 7.16 -10.56 -13.67
C ARG A 107 5.93 -10.21 -14.50
N LEU A 108 5.05 -9.35 -13.97
CA LEU A 108 3.87 -8.89 -14.68
C LEU A 108 4.24 -8.05 -15.90
N ALA A 109 5.19 -7.11 -15.75
CA ALA A 109 5.68 -6.30 -16.86
C ALA A 109 6.24 -7.17 -17.99
N ASN A 110 7.07 -8.17 -17.66
CA ASN A 110 7.60 -9.14 -18.64
C ASN A 110 6.48 -9.90 -19.37
N ARG A 111 5.47 -10.37 -18.64
CA ARG A 111 4.31 -11.05 -19.23
C ARG A 111 3.56 -10.15 -20.22
N LEU A 112 3.29 -8.90 -19.83
CA LEU A 112 2.61 -7.91 -20.67
C LEU A 112 3.40 -7.60 -21.95
N ARG A 113 4.74 -7.48 -21.87
CA ARG A 113 5.59 -7.36 -23.06
C ARG A 113 5.46 -8.56 -23.99
N GLY A 114 5.44 -9.78 -23.44
CA GLY A 114 5.21 -11.00 -24.21
C GLY A 114 3.86 -11.03 -24.94
N MET A 115 2.84 -10.40 -24.35
CA MET A 115 1.52 -10.22 -24.94
C MET A 115 1.43 -9.00 -25.88
N LYS A 116 2.56 -8.34 -26.16
CA LYS A 116 2.67 -7.10 -26.97
C LYS A 116 1.96 -5.88 -26.38
N ASP A 117 1.58 -5.90 -25.09
CA ASP A 117 1.07 -4.74 -24.38
C ASP A 117 2.22 -3.94 -23.74
N VAL A 118 2.99 -3.28 -24.60
CA VAL A 118 4.16 -2.50 -24.19
C VAL A 118 3.77 -1.28 -23.33
N LYS A 119 2.57 -0.72 -23.54
CA LYS A 119 2.10 0.45 -22.78
C LYS A 119 1.84 0.07 -21.32
N SER A 120 1.10 -1.00 -21.08
CA SER A 120 0.86 -1.48 -19.71
C SER A 120 2.16 -1.93 -19.05
N ALA A 121 3.04 -2.62 -19.78
CA ALA A 121 4.33 -3.05 -19.23
C ALA A 121 5.17 -1.87 -18.70
N LYS A 122 5.23 -0.76 -19.45
CA LYS A 122 5.97 0.44 -19.02
C LYS A 122 5.40 1.07 -17.75
N ILE A 123 4.08 1.09 -17.60
CA ILE A 123 3.42 1.59 -16.39
C ILE A 123 3.79 0.71 -15.19
N ILE A 124 3.69 -0.61 -15.34
CA ILE A 124 4.06 -1.55 -14.27
C ILE A 124 5.55 -1.47 -13.94
N ASP A 125 6.44 -1.31 -14.92
CA ASP A 125 7.87 -1.10 -14.66
C ASP A 125 8.15 0.17 -13.87
N GLN A 126 7.40 1.24 -14.16
CA GLN A 126 7.57 2.51 -13.45
C GLN A 126 7.13 2.36 -12.00
N ILE A 127 5.93 1.81 -11.77
CA ILE A 127 5.41 1.53 -10.42
C ILE A 127 6.42 0.68 -9.66
N ALA A 128 6.83 -0.47 -10.21
CA ALA A 128 7.75 -1.40 -9.54
C ALA A 128 9.13 -0.80 -9.19
N LYS A 129 9.56 0.28 -9.85
CA LYS A 129 10.80 1.01 -9.48
C LYS A 129 10.58 1.95 -8.31
N GLU A 130 9.42 2.62 -8.27
CA GLU A 130 9.07 3.58 -7.24
C GLU A 130 8.72 2.88 -5.92
N GLU A 131 8.13 1.68 -5.99
CA GLU A 131 7.85 0.80 -4.85
C GLU A 131 9.11 0.38 -4.06
N VAL A 132 10.32 0.53 -4.61
CA VAL A 132 11.56 0.17 -3.89
C VAL A 132 11.84 1.12 -2.72
N ASP A 133 11.33 2.36 -2.81
CA ASP A 133 11.52 3.38 -1.78
C ASP A 133 10.49 3.25 -0.63
N HIS A 134 9.46 2.40 -0.80
CA HIS A 134 8.41 2.12 0.20
C HIS A 134 8.82 1.03 1.20
#